data_AF-A0A536Z3I2-F1
#
_entry.id   AF-A0A536Z3I2-F1
#
_cell.length_a   1.000
_cell.length_b   1.000
_cell.length_c   1.000
_cell.angle_alpha   90.00
_cell.angle_beta   90.00
_cell.angle_gamma   90.00
#
_symmetry.space_group_name_H-M   'P 1'
#
loop_
_entity.id
_entity.type
_entity.pdbx_description
1 polymer ?
#
loop_
_entity_poly.entity_id
_entity_poly.type
_entity_poly.pdbx_seq_one_letter_code
_entity_poly.pdbx_strand_id
1 'polypeptide(L)' 'RDCVDALEPGQKQAIALAFFQGQSHSELAKHLRQPLGTVKSWVRRGLERLRNCLDRAGVTR' A
#
# COMPACT_ATOMS: atom_id res chain seq x y z
N ARG A 1 13.57 -4.63 -10.84
CA ARG A 1 12.49 -3.62 -10.71
C ARG A 1 11.83 -3.87 -9.37
N ASP A 2 11.82 -2.88 -8.49
CA ASP A 2 11.38 -3.05 -7.11
C ASP A 2 9.86 -3.26 -7.04
N CYS A 3 9.41 -4.20 -6.21
CA CYS A 3 7.99 -4.55 -6.11
C CYS A 3 7.09 -3.36 -5.71
N VAL A 4 7.64 -2.40 -4.98
CA VAL A 4 6.97 -1.16 -4.58
C VAL A 4 6.67 -0.26 -5.77
N ASP A 5 7.48 -0.29 -6.82
CA ASP A 5 7.27 0.52 -8.03
C ASP A 5 6.19 -0.05 -8.94
N ALA A 6 5.76 -1.29 -8.71
CA ALA A 6 4.63 -1.90 -9.42
C ALA A 6 3.26 -1.49 -8.86
N LEU A 7 3.22 -0.67 -7.80
CA LEU A 7 1.99 -0.18 -7.18
C LEU A 7 1.46 1.07 -7.88
N GLU A 8 0.13 1.23 -7.87
CA GLU A 8 -0.47 2.52 -8.27
C GLU A 8 0.02 3.63 -7.32
N PRO A 9 0.11 4.89 -7.78
CA PRO A 9 0.56 6.01 -6.94
C PRO A 9 -0.17 6.09 -5.59
N GLY A 10 -1.50 5.96 -5.58
CA GLY A 10 -2.30 5.97 -4.36
C GLY A 10 -2.04 4.78 -3.43
N GLN A 11 -1.75 3.60 -3.99
CA GLN A 11 -1.38 2.41 -3.21
C GLN A 11 0.02 2.58 -2.59
N LYS A 12 0.99 3.04 -3.38
CA LYS A 12 2.36 3.31 -2.92
C LYS A 12 2.36 4.32 -1.78
N GLN A 13 1.63 5.42 -1.92
CA GLN A 13 1.54 6.46 -0.91
C GLN A 13 0.81 5.99 0.35
N ALA A 14 -0.28 5.23 0.20
CA ALA A 14 -1.00 4.66 1.35
C ALA A 14 -0.16 3.64 2.12
N ILE A 15 0.57 2.77 1.43
CA ILE A 15 1.48 1.82 2.08
C ILE A 15 2.63 2.55 2.76
N ALA A 16 3.23 3.55 2.11
CA ALA A 16 4.34 4.28 2.71
C ALA A 16 3.94 4.97 4.03
N LEU A 17 2.79 5.64 4.06
CA LEU A 17 2.29 6.30 5.26
C LEU A 17 1.84 5.28 6.34
N ALA A 18 1.24 4.15 5.95
CA ALA A 18 0.85 3.12 6.91
C ALA A 18 2.06 2.46 7.59
N PHE A 19 3.07 2.06 6.82
CA PHE A 19 4.17 1.23 7.32
C PHE A 19 5.41 2.02 7.76
N PHE A 20 5.73 3.16 7.12
CA PHE A 20 6.88 3.98 7.53
C PHE A 20 6.50 5.10 8.50
N GLN A 21 5.23 5.52 8.54
CA GLN A 21 4.76 6.58 9.44
C GLN A 21 3.76 6.08 10.50
N GLY A 22 3.41 4.80 10.48
CA GLY A 22 2.50 4.20 11.47
C GLY A 22 1.06 4.74 11.44
N GLN A 23 0.66 5.43 10.37
CA GLN A 23 -0.66 6.04 10.30
C GLN A 23 -1.77 4.98 10.19
N SER A 24 -2.83 5.17 10.96
CA SER A 24 -4.07 4.40 10.83
C SER A 24 -4.81 4.75 9.53
N HIS A 25 -5.69 3.85 9.07
CA HIS A 25 -6.48 4.07 7.85
C HIS A 25 -7.31 5.37 7.86
N SER A 26 -7.78 5.81 9.02
CA SER A 26 -8.52 7.06 9.20
C SER A 26 -7.62 8.29 9.09
N GLU A 27 -6.40 8.22 9.61
CA GLU A 27 -5.39 9.29 9.46
C GLU A 27 -4.94 9.41 8.00
N LEU A 28 -4.69 8.27 7.35
CA LEU A 28 -4.42 8.20 5.91
C LEU A 28 -5.53 8.85 5.07
N ALA A 29 -6.79 8.55 5.38
CA ALA A 29 -7.93 9.14 4.67
C ALA A 29 -7.97 10.67 4.78
N LYS A 30 -7.66 11.21 5.97
CA LYS A 30 -7.54 12.65 6.19
C LYS A 30 -6.33 13.24 5.46
N HIS A 31 -5.17 12.60 5.58
CA HIS A 31 -3.91 13.07 4.99
C HIS A 31 -3.97 13.09 3.46
N LEU A 32 -4.50 12.02 2.85
CA LEU A 32 -4.61 11.87 1.40
C LEU A 32 -5.84 12.59 0.82
N ARG A 33 -6.73 13.12 1.67
CA ARG A 33 -8.03 13.70 1.29
C ARG A 33 -8.84 12.74 0.40
N GLN A 34 -8.92 11.48 0.82
CA GLN A 34 -9.62 10.41 0.12
C GLN A 34 -10.63 9.73 1.05
N PRO A 35 -11.73 9.15 0.51
CA PRO A 35 -12.66 8.37 1.32
C PRO A 35 -11.97 7.20 2.04
N LEU A 36 -12.37 6.92 3.27
CA LEU A 36 -11.81 5.82 4.07
C LEU A 36 -11.89 4.46 3.35
N GLY A 37 -12.98 4.22 2.62
CA GLY A 37 -13.16 3.00 1.81
C GLY A 37 -12.13 2.89 0.68
N THR A 38 -11.78 4.01 0.05
CA THR A 38 -10.74 4.09 -0.99
C THR A 38 -9.38 3.76 -0.41
N VAL A 39 -9.02 4.38 0.72
CA VAL A 39 -7.75 4.12 1.41
C VAL A 39 -7.63 2.66 1.85
N LYS A 40 -8.65 2.10 2.50
CA LYS A 40 -8.66 0.67 2.89
C LYS A 40 -8.46 -0.23 1.68
N SER A 41 -9.12 0.09 0.57
CA SER A 41 -8.99 -0.66 -0.69
C SER A 41 -7.60 -0.52 -1.31
N TRP A 42 -6.98 0.65 -1.22
CA TRP A 42 -5.60 0.88 -1.67
C TRP A 42 -4.59 0.09 -0.85
N VAL A 43 -4.70 0.11 0.49
CA VAL A 43 -3.81 -0.67 1.37
C VAL A 43 -3.97 -2.16 1.09
N ARG A 44 -5.21 -2.67 1.06
CA ARG A 44 -5.47 -4.10 0.79
C ARG A 44 -4.90 -4.54 -0.57
N ARG A 45 -5.28 -3.86 -1.66
CA ARG A 45 -4.81 -4.22 -3.02
C ARG A 45 -3.30 -4.00 -3.20
N GLY A 46 -2.75 -2.99 -2.54
CA GLY A 46 -1.31 -2.75 -2.56
C GLY A 46 -0.54 -3.88 -1.90
N LEU A 47 -0.99 -4.37 -0.73
CA LEU A 47 -0.38 -5.50 -0.04
C LEU A 47 -0.50 -6.81 -0.84
N GLU A 48 -1.66 -7.05 -1.46
CA GLU A 48 -1.85 -8.18 -2.37
C GLU A 48 -0.87 -8.14 -3.55
N ARG A 49 -0.69 -6.97 -4.19
CA ARG A 49 0.29 -6.80 -5.28
C ARG A 49 1.73 -6.99 -4.80
N LEU A 50 2.09 -6.43 -3.65
CA LEU A 50 3.42 -6.60 -3.08
C LEU A 50 3.72 -8.07 -2.79
N ARG A 51 2.80 -8.77 -2.12
CA ARG A 51 2.93 -10.21 -1.86
C ARG A 51 3.13 -10.99 -3.15
N ASN A 52 2.25 -10.80 -4.13
CA ASN A 52 2.34 -11.47 -5.42
C ASN A 52 3.66 -11.17 -6.17
N CYS A 53 4.22 -9.97 -6.00
CA CYS A 53 5.50 -9.62 -6.59
C CYS A 53 6.67 -10.27 -5.87
N LEU A 54 6.69 -10.22 -4.54
CA LEU A 54 7.73 -10.83 -3.69
C LEU A 54 7.75 -12.35 -3.83
N ASP A 55 6.57 -12.97 -3.94
CA ASP A 55 6.43 -14.41 -4.19
C ASP A 55 7.05 -14.79 -5.55
N ARG A 56 6.81 -14.01 -6.60
CA ARG A 56 7.45 -14.21 -7.93
C ARG A 56 8.96 -13.95 -7.90
N ALA A 57 9.40 -13.01 -7.07
CA ALA A 57 10.81 -12.70 -6.87
C ALA A 57 11.55 -13.73 -6.00
N GLY A 58 10.84 -14.71 -5.43
CA GLY A 58 11.42 -15.75 -4.58
C GLY A 58 11.88 -15.25 -3.21
N VAL A 59 11.40 -14.07 -2.77
CA VAL A 59 11.79 -13.44 -1.50
C VAL A 59 11.00 -14.03 -0.33
N THR A 60 9.74 -14.41 -0.54
CA THR A 60 8.90 -15.06 0.47
C THR A 60 9.13 -16.58 0.41
N ARG A 61 9.85 -17.14 1.39
CA ARG A 61 9.92 -18.58 1.69
C ARG A 61 9.30 -18.86 3.05
#